data_AF-A0A2G2ZDW3-F1
#
_entry.id   AF-A0A2G2ZDW3-F1
#
_cell.length_a   1.000
_cell.length_b   1.000
_cell.length_c   1.000
_cell.angle_alpha   90.00
_cell.angle_beta   90.00
_cell.angle_gamma   90.00
#
_symmetry.space_group_name_H-M   'P 1'
#
loop_
_entity.id
_entity.type
_entity.pdbx_description
1 polymer ?
#
loop_
_entity_poly.entity_id
_entity_poly.type
_entity_poly.pdbx_seq_one_letter_code
_entity_poly.pdbx_strand_id
1 'polypeptide(L)'
;MSGFLDQKVRTDWSTIEAYRDQMTNPFDVRYVDGIAQQTIGSLDCGPFVAAYAEYLSNGLQVINDGLDARLLRKRYAALLWKYGEVKAQKSYATDVKDPQRPKPNSIALDEEQLVHID
;
A
#
# COMPACT_ATOMS: atom_id res chain seq x y z
N MET A 1 -9.96 -21.73 7.58
CA MET A 1 -10.66 -20.59 6.95
C MET A 1 -10.94 -19.55 8.04
N SER A 2 -10.29 -18.39 7.98
CA SER A 2 -10.37 -17.37 9.03
C SER A 2 -11.70 -16.62 8.98
N GLY A 3 -12.55 -16.78 10.00
CA GLY A 3 -13.82 -16.06 10.18
C GLY A 3 -13.69 -14.56 10.45
N PHE A 4 -12.54 -13.94 10.17
CA PHE A 4 -12.29 -12.51 10.38
C PHE A 4 -13.12 -11.61 9.44
N LEU A 5 -13.52 -12.13 8.28
CA LEU A 5 -14.25 -11.37 7.26
C LEU A 5 -15.77 -11.53 7.35
N ASP A 6 -16.28 -12.37 8.25
CA ASP A 6 -17.69 -12.77 8.24
C ASP A 6 -18.61 -11.73 8.89
N GLN A 7 -18.04 -10.81 9.68
CA GLN A 7 -18.80 -9.74 10.32
C GLN A 7 -18.66 -8.44 9.56
N LYS A 8 -19.25 -8.38 8.36
CA LYS A 8 -19.41 -7.14 7.60
C LYS A 8 -20.64 -6.38 8.11
N VAL A 9 -20.59 -5.91 9.36
CA VAL A 9 -21.56 -4.91 9.84
C VAL A 9 -21.34 -3.68 8.98
N ARG A 10 -22.26 -3.44 8.05
CA ARG A 10 -22.21 -2.29 7.17
C ARG A 10 -22.40 -1.06 8.06
N THR A 11 -21.30 -0.35 8.36
CA THR A 11 -21.38 0.91 9.09
C THR A 11 -22.20 1.87 8.26
N ASP A 12 -23.40 2.18 8.74
CA ASP A 12 -24.27 3.16 8.12
C ASP A 12 -23.81 4.56 8.57
N TRP A 13 -22.90 5.14 7.78
CA TRP A 13 -22.36 6.48 8.01
C TRP A 13 -23.45 7.57 8.07
N SER A 14 -24.65 7.33 7.52
CA SER A 14 -25.77 8.27 7.58
C SER A 14 -26.35 8.45 8.99
N THR A 15 -26.08 7.50 9.90
CA THR A 15 -26.55 7.56 11.30
C THR A 15 -25.65 8.40 12.21
N ILE A 16 -24.44 8.74 11.76
CA ILE A 16 -23.49 9.55 12.53
C ILE A 16 -23.77 11.02 12.25
N GLU A 17 -24.14 11.77 13.30
CA GLU A 17 -24.59 13.16 13.22
C GLU A 17 -23.57 14.10 12.55
N ALA A 18 -22.27 13.84 12.74
CA ALA A 18 -21.19 14.59 12.09
C ALA A 18 -21.15 14.46 10.55
N TYR A 19 -21.72 13.37 10.01
CA TYR A 19 -21.72 13.08 8.57
C TYR A 19 -23.13 13.20 7.94
N ARG A 20 -24.15 13.57 8.73
CA ARG A 20 -25.56 13.65 8.30
C ARG A 20 -25.77 14.66 7.16
N ASP A 21 -25.03 15.77 7.18
CA ASP A 21 -25.08 16.81 6.14
C ASP A 21 -23.91 16.74 5.14
N GLN A 22 -22.91 15.89 5.40
CA GLN A 22 -21.72 15.68 4.55
C GLN A 22 -21.87 14.50 3.57
N MET A 23 -23.11 14.17 3.15
CA MET A 23 -23.30 13.23 2.04
C MET A 23 -22.81 13.79 0.69
N THR A 24 -22.45 15.07 0.63
CA THR A 24 -21.58 15.60 -0.42
C THR A 24 -20.14 15.33 -0.02
N ASN A 25 -19.43 14.57 -0.86
CA ASN A 25 -18.04 14.20 -0.62
C ASN A 25 -17.23 15.45 -0.20
N PRO A 26 -16.64 15.49 1.01
CA PRO A 26 -16.00 16.71 1.53
C PRO A 26 -14.73 17.09 0.76
N PHE A 27 -14.27 16.23 -0.15
CA PHE A 27 -13.12 16.45 -1.00
C PHE A 27 -13.53 16.70 -2.46
N ASP A 28 -12.84 17.64 -3.13
CA ASP A 28 -12.89 17.76 -4.58
C ASP A 28 -12.22 16.54 -5.21
N VAL A 29 -13.03 15.55 -5.62
CA VAL A 29 -12.55 14.35 -6.29
C VAL A 29 -12.59 14.55 -7.79
N ARG A 30 -11.42 14.50 -8.41
CA ARG A 30 -11.26 14.55 -9.87
C ARG A 30 -10.99 13.17 -10.42
N TYR A 31 -11.85 12.73 -11.32
CA TYR A 31 -11.61 11.54 -12.12
C TYR A 31 -10.81 11.93 -13.36
N VAL A 32 -9.72 11.20 -13.60
CA VAL A 32 -8.90 11.35 -14.79
C VAL A 32 -9.09 10.08 -15.62
N ASP A 33 -9.57 10.24 -16.85
CA ASP A 33 -9.78 9.15 -17.80
C ASP A 33 -8.63 9.10 -18.82
N GLY A 34 -8.53 7.99 -19.56
CA GLY A 34 -7.54 7.83 -20.63
C GLY A 34 -6.10 7.66 -20.15
N ILE A 35 -5.90 7.42 -18.86
CA ILE A 35 -4.57 7.21 -18.28
C ILE A 35 -4.00 5.86 -18.72
N ALA A 36 -2.71 5.81 -19.00
CA ALA A 36 -2.05 4.57 -19.37
C ALA A 36 -2.11 3.53 -18.22
N GLN A 37 -2.79 2.43 -18.44
CA GLN A 37 -2.90 1.36 -17.44
C GLN A 37 -1.84 0.28 -17.69
N GLN A 38 -1.50 -0.44 -16.62
CA GLN A 38 -0.75 -1.69 -16.78
C GLN A 38 -1.55 -2.71 -17.60
N THR A 39 -0.86 -3.60 -18.29
CA THR A 39 -1.52 -4.71 -18.99
C THR A 39 -2.23 -5.63 -17.99
N ILE A 40 -3.40 -6.14 -18.36
CA ILE A 40 -4.14 -7.13 -17.56
C ILE A 40 -3.22 -8.33 -17.28
N GLY A 41 -3.18 -8.77 -16.02
CA GLY A 41 -2.29 -9.84 -15.56
C GLY A 41 -0.86 -9.40 -15.22
N SER A 42 -0.52 -8.11 -15.39
CA SER A 42 0.77 -7.58 -14.94
C SER A 42 0.82 -7.43 -13.41
N LEU A 43 2.01 -7.64 -12.84
CA LEU A 43 2.34 -7.41 -11.43
C LEU A 43 2.97 -6.02 -11.19
N ASP A 44 2.84 -5.10 -12.15
CA ASP A 44 3.47 -3.78 -12.11
C ASP A 44 2.62 -2.69 -11.41
N CYS A 45 1.62 -3.08 -10.60
CA CYS A 45 0.63 -2.11 -10.09
C CYS A 45 1.27 -1.08 -9.16
N GLY A 46 2.20 -1.51 -8.30
CA GLY A 46 2.96 -0.63 -7.41
C GLY A 46 3.75 0.43 -8.17
N PRO A 47 4.64 0.04 -9.11
CA PRO A 47 5.38 0.99 -9.96
C PRO A 47 4.49 1.99 -10.70
N PHE A 48 3.34 1.57 -11.24
CA PHE A 48 2.40 2.47 -11.91
C PHE A 48 1.78 3.48 -10.94
N VAL A 49 1.29 3.04 -9.77
CA VAL A 49 0.72 3.94 -8.75
C VAL A 49 1.76 4.94 -8.25
N ALA A 50 2.99 4.48 -7.99
CA ALA A 50 4.08 5.34 -7.55
C ALA A 50 4.41 6.42 -8.58
N ALA A 51 4.45 6.06 -9.87
CA ALA A 51 4.68 7.00 -10.96
C ALA A 51 3.56 8.06 -11.02
N TYR A 52 2.29 7.65 -10.95
CA TYR A 52 1.18 8.60 -10.96
C TYR A 52 1.19 9.53 -9.74
N ALA A 53 1.50 9.01 -8.56
CA ALA A 53 1.65 9.83 -7.36
C ALA A 53 2.77 10.87 -7.54
N GLU A 54 3.91 10.49 -8.13
CA GLU A 54 5.01 11.40 -8.46
C GLU A 54 4.59 12.50 -9.46
N TYR A 55 3.94 12.13 -10.57
CA TYR A 55 3.46 13.09 -11.58
C TYR A 55 2.49 14.11 -10.96
N LEU A 56 1.48 13.63 -10.25
CA LEU A 56 0.46 14.47 -9.61
C LEU A 56 1.07 15.36 -8.53
N SER A 57 2.02 14.85 -7.74
CA SER A 57 2.71 15.64 -6.71
C SER A 57 3.55 16.76 -7.30
N ASN A 58 4.12 16.55 -8.49
CA ASN A 58 4.87 17.55 -9.23
C ASN A 58 3.99 18.50 -10.05
N GLY A 59 2.66 18.37 -9.99
CA GLY A 59 1.72 19.18 -10.77
C GLY A 59 1.80 18.93 -12.28
N LEU A 60 2.41 17.82 -12.70
CA LEU A 60 2.52 17.44 -14.10
C LEU A 60 1.19 16.86 -14.60
N GLN A 61 0.91 17.07 -15.88
CA GLN A 61 -0.24 16.43 -16.51
C GLN A 61 -0.07 14.92 -16.50
N VAL A 62 -1.19 14.23 -16.34
CA VAL A 62 -1.22 12.79 -16.39
C VAL A 62 -0.88 12.34 -17.81
N ILE A 63 0.17 11.53 -17.92
CA ILE A 63 0.65 10.97 -19.18
C ILE A 63 -0.41 10.00 -19.72
N ASN A 64 -0.92 10.30 -20.91
CA ASN A 64 -1.88 9.45 -21.63
C ASN A 64 -1.17 8.49 -22.60
N ASP A 65 0.08 8.76 -22.93
CA ASP A 65 0.97 7.86 -23.64
C ASP A 65 1.38 6.67 -22.75
N GLY A 66 1.52 5.49 -23.36
CA GLY A 66 1.80 4.26 -22.63
C GLY A 66 3.05 4.37 -21.77
N LEU A 67 2.90 4.22 -20.44
CA LEU A 67 4.04 4.16 -19.53
C LEU A 67 4.88 2.91 -19.81
N ASP A 68 6.18 3.09 -20.03
CA ASP A 68 7.10 1.95 -20.19
C ASP A 68 7.26 1.22 -18.86
N ALA A 69 6.53 0.12 -18.71
CA ALA A 69 6.56 -0.74 -17.53
C ALA A 69 7.97 -1.26 -17.20
N ARG A 70 8.85 -1.43 -18.20
CA ARG A 70 10.24 -1.84 -17.98
C ARG A 70 11.05 -0.70 -17.38
N LEU A 71 10.85 0.53 -17.87
CA LEU A 71 11.49 1.72 -17.32
C LEU A 71 11.03 1.98 -15.89
N LEU A 72 9.72 1.90 -15.62
CA LEU A 72 9.16 2.08 -14.28
C LEU A 72 9.76 1.09 -13.28
N ARG A 73 9.83 -0.20 -13.64
CA ARG A 73 10.47 -1.23 -12.79
C ARG A 73 11.92 -0.90 -12.46
N LYS A 74 12.71 -0.44 -13.45
CA LYS A 74 14.11 -0.05 -13.21
C LYS A 74 14.23 1.13 -12.25
N ARG A 75 13.41 2.18 -12.45
CA ARG A 75 13.40 3.34 -11.54
C ARG A 75 12.98 2.93 -10.12
N TYR A 76 11.89 2.17 -10.01
CA TYR A 76 11.37 1.72 -8.73
C TYR A 76 12.38 0.83 -7.98
N ALA A 77 13.04 -0.11 -8.67
CA ALA A 77 14.10 -0.94 -8.10
C ALA A 77 15.30 -0.09 -7.62
N ALA A 78 15.72 0.91 -8.39
CA ALA A 78 16.81 1.80 -8.00
C ALA A 78 16.45 2.63 -6.76
N LEU A 79 15.21 3.15 -6.69
CA LEU A 79 14.71 3.89 -5.52
C LEU A 79 14.66 3.00 -4.27
N LEU A 80 14.12 1.78 -4.40
CA LEU A 80 14.06 0.82 -3.29
C LEU A 80 15.45 0.41 -2.82
N TRP A 81 16.38 0.19 -3.75
CA TRP A 81 17.77 -0.10 -3.42
C TRP A 81 18.40 1.03 -2.61
N LYS A 82 18.28 2.28 -3.08
CA LYS A 82 18.79 3.46 -2.38
C LYS A 82 18.17 3.63 -1.00
N TYR A 83 16.86 3.44 -0.88
CA TYR A 83 16.19 3.46 0.41
C TYR A 83 16.72 2.38 1.34
N GLY A 84 16.92 1.15 0.85
CA GLY A 84 17.52 0.04 1.58
C GLY A 84 18.91 0.36 2.10
N GLU A 85 19.79 0.92 1.26
CA GLU A 85 21.14 1.38 1.65
C GLU A 85 21.08 2.39 2.81
N VAL A 86 20.24 3.42 2.68
CA VAL A 86 20.08 4.47 3.69
C VAL A 86 19.51 3.89 5.00
N LYS A 87 18.52 2.99 4.90
CA LYS A 87 17.94 2.30 6.07
C LYS A 87 18.98 1.47 6.79
N ALA A 88 19.80 0.70 6.06
CA ALA A 88 20.85 -0.14 6.63
C ALA A 88 21.94 0.69 7.32
N GLN A 89 22.36 1.79 6.70
CA GLN A 89 23.31 2.74 7.30
C GLN A 89 22.75 3.39 8.57
N LYS A 90 21.50 3.88 8.53
CA LYS A 90 20.86 4.48 9.70
C LYS A 90 20.69 3.47 10.84
N SER A 91 20.27 2.23 10.55
CA SER A 91 20.16 1.19 11.58
C SER A 91 21.49 0.84 12.24
N TYR A 92 22.60 0.88 11.47
CA TYR A 92 23.94 0.68 12.02
C TYR A 92 24.40 1.86 12.89
N ALA A 93 24.01 3.09 12.55
CA ALA A 93 24.35 4.29 13.31
C ALA A 93 23.55 4.45 14.61
N THR A 94 22.34 3.89 14.70
CA THR A 94 21.48 3.93 15.91
C THR A 94 21.83 2.88 16.97
N ASP A 95 22.88 2.06 16.77
CA ASP A 95 23.34 1.09 17.80
C ASP A 95 24.06 1.76 18.99
N VAL A 96 24.05 3.10 19.05
CA VAL A 96 24.42 3.88 20.24
C VAL A 96 23.22 3.95 21.18
N LYS A 97 23.04 2.87 21.95
CA LYS A 97 22.24 2.80 23.20
C LYS A 97 20.72 2.96 23.05
N ASP A 98 20.05 2.14 22.24
CA ASP A 98 18.60 1.94 22.37
C ASP A 98 18.31 0.98 23.55
N PRO A 99 17.43 1.31 24.51
CA PRO A 99 17.02 0.38 25.57
C PRO A 99 16.43 -0.88 24.95
N GLN A 100 16.99 -2.02 25.37
CA GLN A 100 16.65 -3.38 24.96
C GLN A 100 15.26 -3.55 24.34
N ARG A 101 15.23 -3.66 23.00
CA ARG A 101 14.06 -4.01 22.19
C ARG A 101 13.31 -5.19 22.84
N PRO A 102 11.99 -5.09 23.12
CA PRO A 102 11.26 -6.23 23.62
C PRO A 102 11.30 -7.34 22.58
N LYS A 103 11.71 -8.54 23.01
CA LYS A 103 11.70 -9.76 22.18
C LYS A 103 10.31 -9.91 21.55
N PRO A 104 10.19 -10.06 20.22
CA PRO A 104 8.96 -10.55 19.63
C PRO A 104 8.82 -12.00 20.07
N ASN A 105 7.82 -12.29 20.92
CA ASN A 105 7.45 -13.66 21.22
C ASN A 105 6.82 -14.24 19.95
N SER A 106 7.62 -14.92 19.13
CA SER A 106 7.09 -15.84 18.12
C SER A 106 6.46 -17.00 18.88
N ILE A 107 5.15 -16.99 19.00
CA ILE A 107 4.39 -18.16 19.46
C ILE A 107 4.55 -19.21 18.35
N ALA A 108 5.18 -20.33 18.67
CA ALA A 108 5.18 -21.50 17.81
C ALA A 108 3.73 -21.98 17.69
N LEU A 109 3.22 -22.04 16.47
CA LEU A 109 1.91 -22.63 16.19
C LEU A 109 2.07 -24.14 16.36
N ASP A 110 1.37 -24.75 17.32
CA ASP A 110 1.42 -26.19 17.51
C ASP A 110 0.86 -26.92 16.28
N GLU A 111 1.47 -28.06 15.93
CA GLU A 111 1.14 -28.81 14.72
C GLU A 111 -0.05 -29.78 14.90
N GLU A 112 -0.99 -29.53 15.83
CA GLU A 112 -2.04 -30.52 16.17
C GLU A 112 -3.49 -30.13 15.80
N GLN A 113 -3.72 -29.25 14.83
CA GLN A 113 -5.07 -29.08 14.25
C GLN A 113 -5.14 -29.47 12.76
N LEU A 114 -4.89 -30.75 12.49
CA LEU A 114 -5.39 -31.42 11.28
C LEU A 114 -6.89 -31.67 11.44
N VAL A 115 -7.72 -30.80 10.87
CA VAL A 115 -9.15 -31.05 10.74
C VAL A 115 -9.37 -32.01 9.57
N HIS A 116 -9.77 -33.23 9.90
CA HIS A 116 -10.28 -34.23 8.95
C HIS A 116 -11.61 -33.73 8.37
N ILE A 117 -11.74 -33.74 7.05
CA ILE A 117 -12.99 -33.47 6.34
C ILE A 117 -13.47 -34.80 5.75
N ASP A 118 -14.71 -35.19 6.06
CA ASP A 118 -15.46 -36.28 5.40
C ASP A 118 -16.08 -35.80 4.07
#